data_AF-A0A7Z8YMQ9-F1
#
_entry.id   AF-A0A7Z8YMQ9-F1
#
_cell.length_a   1.000
_cell.length_b   1.000
_cell.length_c   1.000
_cell.angle_alpha   90.00
_cell.angle_beta   90.00
_cell.angle_gamma   90.00
#
_symmetry.space_group_name_H-M   'P 1'
#
loop_
_entity.id
_entity.type
_entity.pdbx_description
1 polymer ?
#
loop_
_entity_poly.entity_id
_entity_poly.type
_entity_poly.pdbx_seq_one_letter_code
_entity_poly.pdbx_strand_id
1 'polypeptide(L)' 'MSKHQTAKPFLKWAGGKTQLISEIEKKLPSKLVQGNFTYIEPFVGSGAVLFWMLSNFPNLKKAVV' A
#
# COMPACT_ATOMS: atom_id res chain seq x y z
N MET A 1 -21.49 -13.73 1.47
CA MET A 1 -20.28 -13.00 1.90
C MET A 1 -19.77 -12.22 0.70
N SER A 2 -19.88 -10.89 0.70
CA SER A 2 -19.35 -10.06 -0.39
C SER A 2 -17.83 -10.18 -0.39
N LYS A 3 -17.27 -10.69 -1.49
CA LYS A 3 -15.84 -10.73 -1.71
C LYS A 3 -15.37 -9.30 -1.92
N HIS A 4 -14.76 -8.68 -0.91
CA HIS A 4 -14.15 -7.36 -1.09
C HIS A 4 -13.11 -7.47 -2.21
N GLN A 5 -13.39 -6.82 -3.35
CA GLN A 5 -12.44 -6.78 -4.45
C GLN A 5 -11.29 -5.85 -4.05
N THR A 6 -10.15 -6.45 -3.73
CA THR A 6 -8.90 -5.74 -3.53
C THR A 6 -8.48 -5.09 -4.83
N ALA A 7 -8.36 -3.76 -4.85
CA ALA A 7 -7.79 -3.05 -5.98
C ALA A 7 -6.34 -3.48 -6.23
N LYS A 8 -5.90 -3.50 -7.48
CA LYS A 8 -4.58 -3.99 -7.89
C LYS A 8 -3.94 -3.04 -8.90
N PRO A 9 -2.59 -3.05 -9.03
CA PRO A 9 -1.90 -2.35 -10.11
C PRO A 9 -2.52 -2.70 -11.46
N PHE A 10 -2.98 -1.68 -12.18
CA PHE A 10 -3.65 -1.83 -13.48
C PHE A 10 -2.70 -1.62 -14.67
N LEU A 11 -1.48 -1.14 -14.41
CA LEU A 11 -0.47 -0.83 -15.42
C LEU A 11 0.81 -1.65 -15.18
N LYS A 12 1.36 -2.23 -16.24
CA LYS A 12 2.72 -2.78 -16.22
C LYS A 12 3.71 -1.62 -16.20
N TRP A 13 4.60 -1.60 -15.21
CA TRP A 13 5.52 -0.48 -14.97
C TRP A 13 6.94 -1.00 -14.70
N ALA A 14 7.93 -0.36 -15.31
CA ALA A 14 9.33 -0.65 -15.05
C ALA A 14 9.68 -0.31 -13.58
N GLY A 15 10.30 -1.24 -12.87
CA GLY A 15 10.54 -1.07 -11.42
C GLY A 15 9.30 -1.30 -10.55
N GLY A 16 8.34 -2.11 -11.00
CA GLY A 16 7.18 -2.50 -10.20
C GLY A 16 7.59 -3.16 -8.87
N LYS A 17 7.11 -2.58 -7.76
CA LYS A 17 7.55 -2.95 -6.40
C LYS A 17 6.86 -4.19 -5.81
N THR A 18 6.04 -4.91 -6.59
CA THR A 18 5.20 -6.03 -6.09
C THR A 18 6.02 -7.12 -5.40
N GLN A 19 7.17 -7.49 -5.97
CA GLN A 19 8.04 -8.53 -5.40
C GLN A 19 8.78 -8.09 -4.13
N LEU A 20 8.84 -6.78 -3.87
CA LEU A 20 9.52 -6.19 -2.71
C LEU A 20 8.58 -5.93 -1.53
N ILE A 21 7.27 -6.19 -1.69
CA ILE A 21 6.25 -5.88 -0.66
C ILE A 21 6.59 -6.54 0.67
N SER A 22 7.00 -7.83 0.68
CA SER A 22 7.35 -8.54 1.91
C SER A 22 8.54 -7.91 2.65
N GLU A 23 9.51 -7.36 1.91
CA GLU A 23 10.66 -6.68 2.51
C GLU A 23 10.32 -5.27 2.99
N ILE A 24 9.41 -4.57 2.30
CA ILE A 24 8.88 -3.28 2.74
C ILE A 24 8.09 -3.46 4.03
N GLU A 25 7.19 -4.46 4.08
CA GLU A 25 6.37 -4.80 5.25
C GLU A 25 7.23 -4.99 6.51
N LYS A 26 8.31 -5.77 6.42
CA LYS A 26 9.25 -6.01 7.54
C LYS A 26 9.90 -4.74 8.07
N LYS A 27 10.01 -3.69 7.24
CA LYS A 27 10.65 -2.41 7.60
C LYS A 27 9.64 -1.34 8.00
N LEU A 28 8.34 -1.62 7.90
CA LEU A 28 7.32 -0.68 8.32
C LEU A 28 7.36 -0.49 9.84
N PRO A 29 7.21 0.75 10.32
CA PRO A 29 7.21 1.02 11.75
C PRO A 29 5.97 0.38 12.40
N SER A 30 6.17 -0.40 13.46
CA SER A 30 5.12 -1.14 14.17
C SER A 30 3.97 -0.26 14.68
N LYS A 31 4.24 1.02 14.96
CA LYS A 31 3.22 2.01 15.33
C LYS A 31 2.17 2.29 14.25
N LEU A 32 2.35 1.85 13.00
CA LEU A 32 1.37 2.04 11.93
C LEU A 32 0.05 1.30 12.18
N VAL A 33 0.03 0.28 13.04
CA VAL A 33 -1.23 -0.37 13.46
C VAL A 33 -1.98 0.43 14.54
N GLN A 34 -1.38 1.49 15.08
CA GLN A 34 -1.95 2.30 16.15
C GLN A 34 -2.38 3.67 15.63
N GLY A 35 -3.67 3.96 15.73
CA GLY A 35 -4.23 5.26 15.36
C GLY A 35 -4.29 5.52 13.86
N ASN A 36 -4.84 6.67 13.48
CA ASN A 36 -4.99 7.05 12.08
C ASN A 36 -3.69 7.65 11.54
N PHE A 37 -3.38 7.39 10.26
CA PHE A 37 -2.21 7.98 9.62
C PHE A 37 -2.48 8.41 8.17
N THR A 38 -1.57 9.25 7.67
CA THR A 38 -1.50 9.62 6.24
C THR A 38 -0.35 8.86 5.61
N TYR A 39 -0.65 8.10 4.56
CA TYR A 39 0.35 7.45 3.71
C TYR A 39 0.82 8.41 2.64
N ILE A 40 2.14 8.50 2.42
CA ILE A 40 2.73 9.39 1.42
C ILE A 40 3.67 8.54 0.55
N GLU A 41 3.39 8.46 -0.75
CA GLU A 41 4.24 7.75 -1.73
C GLU A 41 4.55 8.66 -2.92
N PRO A 42 5.59 9.52 -2.84
CA PRO A 42 5.90 10.51 -3.88
C PRO A 42 6.24 9.91 -5.25
N PHE A 43 6.57 8.62 -5.30
CA PHE A 43 6.93 7.87 -6.51
C PHE A 43 6.09 6.60 -6.59
N VAL A 44 4.79 6.78 -6.84
CA VAL A 44 3.79 5.70 -6.82
C VAL A 44 4.01 4.63 -7.90
N GLY A 45 4.42 5.04 -9.12
CA GLY A 45 4.51 4.13 -10.27
C GLY A 45 3.16 3.48 -10.58
N SER A 46 3.12 2.14 -10.70
CA SER A 46 1.85 1.39 -10.84
C SER A 46 1.05 1.23 -9.54
N GLY A 47 1.52 1.81 -8.42
CA GLY A 47 0.82 1.79 -7.14
C GLY A 47 0.86 0.45 -6.41
N ALA A 48 1.83 -0.41 -6.69
CA ALA A 48 1.94 -1.73 -6.05
C ALA A 48 1.93 -1.64 -4.51
N VAL A 49 2.67 -0.69 -3.93
CA VAL A 49 2.72 -0.49 -2.48
C VAL A 49 1.45 0.22 -2.00
N LEU A 50 1.00 1.28 -2.69
CA LEU A 50 -0.28 1.95 -2.40
C LEU A 50 -1.46 0.97 -2.26
N PHE A 51 -1.69 0.11 -3.27
CA PHE A 51 -2.80 -0.85 -3.24
C PHE A 51 -2.66 -1.86 -2.11
N TRP A 52 -1.43 -2.30 -1.82
CA TRP A 52 -1.17 -3.15 -0.68
C TRP A 52 -1.42 -2.43 0.66
N MET A 53 -0.98 -1.18 0.83
CA MET A 53 -1.22 -0.36 2.02
C MET A 53 -2.71 -0.15 2.28
N LEU A 54 -3.48 0.23 1.26
CA LEU A 54 -4.93 0.42 1.35
C LEU A 54 -5.68 -0.86 1.74
N SER A 55 -5.12 -2.03 1.39
CA SER A 55 -5.73 -3.33 1.67
C SER A 55 -5.42 -3.85 3.07
N ASN A 56 -4.25 -3.50 3.62
CA ASN A 56 -3.75 -4.03 4.90
C ASN A 56 -3.91 -3.06 6.08
N PHE A 57 -4.11 -1.76 5.82
CA PHE A 57 -4.22 -0.73 6.86
C PHE A 57 -5.55 0.03 6.77
N PRO A 58 -6.65 -0.48 7.35
CA PRO A 58 -7.94 0.20 7.38
C PRO A 58 -7.94 1.55 8.11
N ASN A 59 -6.94 1.78 8.95
CA ASN A 59 -6.68 3.04 9.68
C ASN A 59 -5.91 4.09 8.85
N LEU A 60 -5.52 3.76 7.61
CA LEU A 60 -5.02 4.73 6.64
C LEU A 60 -6.17 5.66 6.25
N LYS A 61 -6.12 6.92 6.68
CA LYS A 61 -7.19 7.90 6.42
C LYS A 61 -7.01 8.71 5.16
N LYS A 62 -5.77 8.91 4.74
CA LYS A 62 -5.42 9.69 3.57
C LYS A 62 -4.19 9.09 2.90
N ALA A 63 -4.22 9.01 1.57
CA ALA A 63 -3.05 8.75 0.76
C ALA A 63 -2.71 10.02 -0.03
N VAL A 64 -1.44 10.38 -0.07
CA VAL A 64 -0.88 11.43 -0.93
C VAL A 64 0.15 10.75 -1.82
N VAL A 65 -0.08 10.78 -3.13
CA VAL A 65 0.69 10.03 -4.13
C VAL A 65 1.08 10.92 -5.29
#